data_AF-A0A975BZV4-F1
#
_entry.id   AF-A0A975BZV4-F1
#
_cell.length_a   1.000
_cell.length_b   1.000
_cell.length_c   1.000
_cell.angle_alpha   90.00
_cell.angle_beta   90.00
_cell.angle_gamma   90.00
#
_symmetry.space_group_name_H-M   'P 1'
#
loop_
_entity.id
_entity.type
_entity.pdbx_description
1 polymer ?
#
loop_
_entity_poly.entity_id
_entity_poly.type
_entity_poly.pdbx_seq_one_letter_code
_entity_poly.pdbx_strand_id
1 'polypeptide(L)'
;MAAAGLGTLAAGAGDAGDCDPSPIPPEGWDRFAERKLEAFLRERDAARELARDLIRMMDGGPMEEAPMWHMTFLYRWRADHLGPEVAAMDRARAAEHPWAEEFWDEDGRLKPLWALDEAMLRLHRKEWRDQMGLPEGEAAGVP
;
A
#
# COMPACT_ATOMS: atom_id res chain seq x y z
N MET A 1 -35.54 -19.37 -61.80
CA MET A 1 -34.60 -18.31 -62.22
C MET A 1 -35.04 -17.00 -61.59
N ALA A 2 -34.30 -16.52 -60.60
CA ALA A 2 -34.37 -15.14 -60.12
C ALA A 2 -32.93 -14.70 -59.85
N ALA A 3 -32.57 -13.57 -60.46
CA ALA A 3 -31.21 -13.06 -60.56
C ALA A 3 -30.77 -12.28 -59.32
N ALA A 4 -29.45 -12.11 -59.27
CA ALA A 4 -28.62 -11.51 -58.23
C ALA A 4 -29.02 -10.10 -57.74
N GLY A 5 -28.57 -9.79 -56.53
CA GLY A 5 -28.56 -8.45 -55.96
C GLY A 5 -27.77 -8.40 -54.65
N LEU A 6 -26.47 -8.75 -54.69
CA LEU A 6 -25.52 -8.50 -53.60
C LEU A 6 -25.20 -7.00 -53.55
N GLY A 7 -25.81 -6.30 -52.60
CA GLY A 7 -25.48 -4.93 -52.24
C GLY A 7 -24.47 -4.92 -51.09
N THR A 8 -23.20 -4.76 -51.42
CA THR A 8 -22.07 -4.54 -50.50
C THR A 8 -22.29 -3.27 -49.68
N LEU A 9 -22.42 -3.39 -48.35
CA LEU A 9 -22.27 -2.25 -47.45
C LEU A 9 -20.78 -2.01 -47.22
N ALA A 10 -20.28 -0.99 -47.89
CA ALA A 10 -18.91 -0.51 -47.76
C ALA A 10 -18.63 -0.04 -46.33
N ALA A 11 -17.44 -0.41 -45.87
CA ALA A 11 -16.84 -0.06 -44.60
C ALA A 11 -16.79 1.46 -44.38
N GLY A 12 -17.36 1.90 -43.26
CA GLY A 12 -16.98 3.15 -42.62
C GLY A 12 -15.72 2.90 -41.80
N ALA A 13 -14.55 3.08 -42.41
CA ALA A 13 -13.27 3.14 -41.72
C ALA A 13 -13.24 4.44 -40.90
N GLY A 14 -13.67 4.34 -39.65
CA GLY A 14 -13.26 5.29 -38.61
C GLY A 14 -11.83 4.96 -38.21
N ASP A 15 -10.96 5.93 -38.39
CA ASP A 15 -9.56 6.01 -37.99
C ASP A 15 -9.34 5.41 -36.58
N ALA A 16 -9.00 4.13 -36.51
CA ALA A 16 -8.40 3.52 -35.34
C ALA A 16 -6.95 3.98 -35.34
N GLY A 17 -6.71 5.16 -34.76
CA GLY A 17 -5.36 5.70 -34.61
C GLY A 17 -4.42 4.64 -34.09
N ASP A 18 -3.25 4.54 -34.72
CA ASP A 18 -2.17 3.59 -34.47
C ASP A 18 -1.95 3.35 -32.96
N CYS A 19 -2.68 2.37 -32.41
CA CYS A 19 -2.28 1.71 -31.18
C CYS A 19 -1.25 0.69 -31.61
N ASP A 20 0.02 1.07 -31.51
CA ASP A 20 1.16 0.16 -31.65
C ASP A 20 0.82 -1.13 -30.88
N PRO A 21 0.77 -2.30 -31.53
CA PRO A 21 0.31 -3.51 -30.86
C PRO A 21 1.20 -3.75 -29.65
N SER A 22 0.57 -3.90 -28.48
CA SER A 22 1.29 -4.17 -27.23
C SER A 22 2.31 -5.29 -27.47
N PRO A 23 3.58 -5.10 -27.08
CA PRO A 23 4.62 -6.08 -27.36
C PRO A 23 4.19 -7.43 -26.77
N ILE A 24 4.24 -8.47 -27.61
CA ILE A 24 3.87 -9.83 -27.18
C ILE A 24 4.88 -10.27 -26.11
N PRO A 25 4.44 -10.64 -24.90
CA PRO A 25 5.32 -11.16 -23.87
C PRO A 25 6.09 -12.39 -24.38
N PRO A 26 7.36 -12.62 -23.96
CA PRO A 26 8.15 -13.77 -24.39
C PRO A 26 7.47 -15.14 -24.21
N GLU A 27 6.59 -15.24 -23.21
CA GLU A 27 5.81 -16.42 -22.85
C GLU A 27 4.46 -16.54 -23.58
N GLY A 28 4.06 -15.55 -24.37
CA GLY A 28 2.74 -15.45 -25.00
C GLY A 28 1.65 -14.88 -24.08
N TRP A 29 0.58 -14.35 -24.67
CA TRP A 29 -0.49 -13.65 -23.93
C TRP A 29 -1.23 -14.53 -22.93
N ASP A 30 -1.49 -15.79 -23.24
CA ASP A 30 -2.23 -16.70 -22.35
C ASP A 30 -1.45 -16.96 -21.05
N ARG A 31 -0.18 -17.38 -21.15
CA ARG A 31 0.67 -17.62 -19.97
C ARG A 31 0.94 -16.35 -19.19
N PHE A 32 1.09 -15.22 -19.88
CA PHE A 32 1.21 -13.92 -19.23
C PHE A 32 -0.05 -13.61 -18.40
N ALA A 33 -1.24 -13.78 -18.97
CA ALA A 33 -2.52 -13.52 -18.32
C ALA A 33 -2.74 -14.43 -17.11
N GLU A 34 -2.46 -15.73 -17.24
CA GLU A 34 -2.52 -16.69 -16.13
C GLU A 34 -1.61 -16.30 -14.97
N ARG A 35 -0.34 -15.96 -15.25
CA ARG A 35 0.62 -15.52 -14.23
C ARG A 35 0.17 -14.21 -13.56
N LYS A 36 -0.39 -13.28 -14.33
CA LYS A 36 -0.93 -12.01 -13.79
C LYS A 36 -2.15 -12.24 -12.91
N LEU A 37 -3.06 -13.13 -13.32
CA LEU A 37 -4.20 -13.53 -12.49
C LEU A 37 -3.73 -14.16 -11.18
N GLU A 38 -2.76 -15.06 -11.23
CA GLU A 38 -2.22 -15.71 -10.03
C GLU A 38 -1.56 -14.69 -9.08
N ALA A 39 -0.75 -13.77 -9.61
CA ALA A 39 -0.16 -12.68 -8.83
C ALA A 39 -1.23 -11.80 -8.17
N PHE A 40 -2.24 -11.40 -8.93
CA PHE A 40 -3.36 -10.61 -8.43
C PHE A 40 -4.11 -11.33 -7.30
N LEU A 41 -4.41 -12.63 -7.46
CA LEU A 41 -5.11 -13.39 -6.43
C LEU A 41 -4.28 -13.49 -5.14
N ARG A 42 -2.97 -13.70 -5.24
CA ARG A 42 -2.06 -13.69 -4.09
C ARG A 42 -2.03 -12.33 -3.39
N GLU A 43 -1.87 -11.24 -4.14
CA GLU A 43 -1.86 -9.88 -3.59
C GLU A 43 -3.17 -9.54 -2.90
N ARG A 44 -4.31 -9.91 -3.50
CA ARG A 44 -5.65 -9.72 -2.92
C ARG A 44 -5.81 -10.47 -1.60
N ASP A 45 -5.36 -11.71 -1.53
CA ASP A 45 -5.54 -12.52 -0.32
C ASP A 45 -4.61 -12.05 0.81
N ALA A 46 -3.37 -11.66 0.49
CA ALA A 46 -2.47 -10.99 1.43
C ALA A 46 -3.04 -9.66 1.96
N ALA A 47 -3.65 -8.84 1.08
CA ALA A 47 -4.29 -7.59 1.49
C ALA A 47 -5.47 -7.83 2.46
N ARG A 48 -6.22 -8.93 2.28
CA ARG A 48 -7.32 -9.30 3.19
C ARG A 48 -6.82 -9.78 4.54
N GLU A 49 -5.69 -10.49 4.57
CA GLU A 49 -5.04 -10.89 5.82
C GLU A 49 -4.57 -9.66 6.59
N LEU A 50 -3.83 -8.77 5.93
CA LEU A 50 -3.41 -7.50 6.51
C LEU A 50 -4.61 -6.70 7.06
N ALA A 51 -5.69 -6.58 6.28
CA ALA A 51 -6.88 -5.87 6.73
C ALA A 51 -7.49 -6.47 8.00
N ARG A 52 -7.53 -7.80 8.14
CA ARG A 52 -8.03 -8.47 9.36
C ARG A 52 -7.13 -8.18 10.56
N ASP A 53 -5.81 -8.20 10.37
CA ASP A 53 -4.86 -7.90 11.44
C ASP A 53 -4.97 -6.44 11.89
N LEU A 54 -5.08 -5.51 10.95
CA LEU A 54 -5.28 -4.09 11.26
C LEU A 54 -6.59 -3.86 12.02
N ILE A 55 -7.71 -4.48 11.62
CA ILE A 55 -8.98 -4.37 12.35
C ILE A 55 -8.82 -4.86 13.80
N ARG A 56 -8.20 -6.03 14.00
CA ARG A 56 -7.96 -6.57 15.34
C ARG A 56 -7.14 -5.61 16.21
N MET A 57 -6.13 -4.96 15.63
CA MET A 57 -5.31 -3.96 16.33
C MET A 57 -6.11 -2.67 16.60
N MET A 58 -6.94 -2.23 15.67
CA MET A 58 -7.81 -1.07 15.83
C MET A 58 -8.87 -1.28 16.91
N ASP A 59 -9.26 -2.52 17.20
CA ASP A 59 -10.25 -2.89 18.23
C ASP A 59 -9.61 -3.15 19.62
N GLY A 60 -8.40 -2.64 19.87
CA GLY A 60 -7.73 -2.75 21.17
C GLY A 60 -6.87 -4.02 21.32
N GLY A 61 -6.68 -4.78 20.24
CA GLY A 61 -5.81 -5.94 20.21
C GLY A 61 -4.31 -5.64 20.44
N PRO A 62 -3.47 -6.69 20.45
CA PRO A 62 -2.02 -6.57 20.61
C PRO A 62 -1.38 -5.77 19.48
N MET A 63 -0.35 -4.98 19.80
CA MET A 63 0.36 -4.07 18.88
C MET A 63 1.78 -4.56 18.52
N GLU A 64 2.24 -5.63 19.16
CA GLU A 64 3.60 -6.16 19.07
C GLU A 64 3.97 -6.64 17.65
N GLU A 65 2.96 -7.03 16.87
CA GLU A 65 3.09 -7.49 15.48
C GLU A 65 2.59 -6.46 14.45
N ALA A 66 2.37 -5.21 14.87
CA ALA A 66 1.89 -4.17 13.97
C ALA A 66 2.86 -3.99 12.78
N PRO A 67 2.37 -4.04 11.53
CA PRO A 67 3.20 -3.73 10.38
C PRO A 67 3.79 -2.33 10.53
N MET A 68 5.11 -2.23 10.46
CA MET A 68 5.88 -1.00 10.73
C MET A 68 5.23 0.25 10.12
N TRP A 69 4.95 0.24 8.81
CA TRP A 69 4.40 1.39 8.09
C TRP A 69 2.95 1.76 8.44
N HIS A 70 2.25 0.93 9.22
CA HIS A 70 0.87 1.17 9.67
C HIS A 70 0.80 1.55 11.16
N MET A 71 1.92 1.47 11.88
CA MET A 71 1.97 1.66 13.33
C MET A 71 1.50 3.06 13.77
N THR A 72 1.87 4.10 13.01
CA THR A 72 1.48 5.49 13.26
C THR A 72 -0.02 5.70 13.17
N PHE A 73 -0.63 5.16 12.11
CA PHE A 73 -2.06 5.17 11.91
C PHE A 73 -2.79 4.42 13.04
N LEU A 74 -2.29 3.25 13.43
CA LEU A 74 -2.91 2.45 14.49
C LEU A 74 -2.90 3.19 15.84
N TYR A 75 -1.77 3.76 16.27
CA TYR A 75 -1.72 4.55 17.50
C TYR A 75 -2.66 5.74 17.45
N ARG A 76 -2.69 6.45 16.31
CA ARG A 76 -3.56 7.61 16.13
C ARG A 76 -5.04 7.21 16.20
N TRP A 77 -5.42 6.17 15.46
CA TRP A 77 -6.78 5.67 15.44
C TRP A 77 -7.24 5.27 16.84
N ARG A 78 -6.43 4.50 17.57
CA ARG A 78 -6.75 4.03 18.92
C ARG A 78 -6.89 5.19 19.89
N ALA A 79 -6.02 6.19 19.82
CA ALA A 79 -6.12 7.40 20.63
C ALA A 79 -7.41 8.20 20.36
N ASP A 80 -7.84 8.27 19.11
CA ASP A 80 -9.04 9.01 18.71
C ASP A 80 -10.36 8.24 19.00
N HIS A 81 -10.34 6.90 19.03
CA HIS A 81 -11.58 6.07 19.05
C HIS A 81 -11.77 5.16 20.26
N LEU A 82 -10.70 4.70 20.92
CA LEU A 82 -10.81 3.73 22.04
C LEU A 82 -10.75 4.39 23.41
N GLY A 83 -10.52 5.70 23.45
CA GLY A 83 -10.49 6.49 24.67
C GLY A 83 -9.12 6.53 25.37
N PRO A 84 -9.01 7.35 26.43
CA PRO A 84 -7.73 7.71 27.05
C PRO A 84 -7.03 6.53 27.74
N GLU A 85 -7.77 5.54 28.24
CA GLU A 85 -7.19 4.37 28.92
C GLU A 85 -6.34 3.52 27.97
N VAL A 86 -6.85 3.28 26.75
CA VAL A 86 -6.12 2.52 25.73
C VAL A 86 -4.92 3.31 25.22
N ALA A 87 -5.06 4.62 24.99
CA ALA A 87 -3.94 5.48 24.61
C ALA A 87 -2.81 5.49 25.67
N ALA A 88 -3.17 5.48 26.96
CA ALA A 88 -2.19 5.42 28.05
C ALA A 88 -1.47 4.06 28.09
N MET A 89 -2.20 2.96 27.90
CA MET A 89 -1.61 1.62 27.78
C MET A 89 -0.65 1.53 26.59
N ASP A 90 -1.06 2.05 25.44
CA ASP A 90 -0.26 2.09 24.22
C ASP A 90 1.04 2.86 24.43
N ARG A 91 0.97 4.02 25.07
CA ARG A 91 2.16 4.80 25.46
C ARG A 91 3.06 4.05 26.43
N ALA A 92 2.49 3.41 27.45
CA ALA A 92 3.26 2.68 28.46
C ALA A 92 4.06 1.53 27.83
N ARG A 93 3.47 0.81 26.85
CA ARG A 93 4.19 -0.22 26.08
C ARG A 93 5.25 0.40 25.19
N ALA A 94 4.91 1.47 24.46
CA ALA A 94 5.84 2.12 23.56
C ALA A 94 7.09 2.64 24.28
N ALA A 95 6.96 3.09 25.54
CA ALA A 95 8.06 3.63 26.35
C ALA A 95 9.25 2.67 26.54
N GLU A 96 9.08 1.37 26.29
CA GLU A 96 10.17 0.39 26.28
C GLU A 96 11.07 0.51 25.05
N HIS A 97 10.65 1.28 24.03
CA HIS A 97 11.35 1.44 22.77
C HIS A 97 11.95 2.85 22.61
N PRO A 98 13.20 2.96 22.10
CA PRO A 98 13.85 4.26 21.91
C PRO A 98 13.10 5.23 20.97
N TRP A 99 12.28 4.71 20.05
CA TRP A 99 11.53 5.54 19.10
C TRP A 99 10.32 6.23 19.74
N ALA A 100 9.92 5.88 20.96
CA ALA A 100 8.70 6.43 21.56
C ALA A 100 8.78 7.95 21.78
N GLU A 101 9.95 8.51 22.08
CA GLU A 101 10.14 9.96 22.24
C GLU A 101 9.82 10.74 20.95
N GLU A 102 9.84 10.07 19.80
CA GLU A 102 9.48 10.67 18.52
C GLU A 102 7.96 10.77 18.34
N PHE A 103 7.17 9.95 19.04
CA PHE A 103 5.73 9.82 18.86
C PHE A 103 4.91 10.65 19.85
N TRP A 104 5.37 10.77 21.09
CA TRP A 104 4.72 11.57 22.13
C TRP A 104 5.46 12.89 22.36
N ASP A 105 4.74 13.95 22.68
CA ASP A 105 5.32 15.22 23.14
C ASP A 105 5.70 15.18 24.63
N GLU A 106 6.27 16.27 25.14
CA GLU A 106 6.72 16.41 26.52
C GLU A 106 5.55 16.28 27.53
N ASP A 107 4.35 16.70 27.13
CA ASP A 107 3.12 16.53 27.92
C ASP A 107 2.57 15.10 27.84
N GLY A 108 3.16 14.26 27.00
CA GLY A 108 2.77 12.88 26.82
C GLY A 108 1.56 12.68 25.91
N ARG A 109 1.26 13.64 25.05
CA ARG A 109 0.23 13.55 24.03
C ARG A 109 0.83 12.99 22.75
N LEU A 110 0.07 12.14 22.07
CA LEU A 110 0.47 11.61 20.77
C LEU A 110 0.48 12.75 19.74
N LYS A 111 1.58 12.88 19.00
CA LYS A 111 1.74 13.86 17.91
C LYS A 111 0.71 13.62 16.78
N PRO A 112 0.42 14.63 15.93
CA PRO A 112 -0.46 14.44 14.79
C PRO A 112 0.10 13.45 13.77
N LEU A 113 -0.78 12.77 13.02
CA LEU A 113 -0.41 11.65 12.13
C LEU A 113 0.71 12.01 11.14
N TRP A 114 0.67 13.18 10.52
CA TRP A 114 1.70 13.62 9.58
C TRP A 114 3.11 13.66 10.21
N ALA A 115 3.21 14.07 11.48
CA ALA A 115 4.49 14.13 12.19
C ALA A 115 4.97 12.73 12.59
N LEU A 116 4.04 11.83 12.90
CA LEU A 116 4.34 10.43 13.16
C LEU A 116 4.87 9.72 11.90
N ASP A 117 4.23 9.96 10.75
CA ASP A 117 4.65 9.37 9.47
C ASP A 117 6.04 9.88 9.05
N GLU A 118 6.31 11.18 9.23
CA GLU A 118 7.66 11.75 9.03
C GLU A 118 8.70 11.14 9.97
N ALA A 119 8.36 10.96 11.25
CA ALA A 119 9.23 10.31 12.22
C ALA A 119 9.54 8.86 11.82
N MET A 120 8.54 8.09 11.41
CA MET A 120 8.74 6.70 10.95
C MET A 120 9.64 6.61 9.73
N LEU A 121 9.42 7.49 8.75
CA LEU A 121 10.24 7.51 7.55
C LEU A 121 11.70 7.87 7.87
N ARG A 122 11.93 8.80 8.81
CA ARG A 122 13.28 9.14 9.27
C ARG A 122 13.94 8.00 10.05
N LEU A 123 13.22 7.37 10.97
CA LEU A 123 13.72 6.24 11.78
C LEU A 123 14.06 5.02 10.93
N HIS A 124 13.32 4.82 9.83
CA HIS A 124 13.43 3.64 8.95
C HIS A 124 13.80 4.02 7.51
N ARG A 125 14.58 5.10 7.35
CA ARG A 125 15.05 5.61 6.05
C ARG A 125 15.69 4.51 5.22
N LYS A 126 16.59 3.74 5.83
CA LYS A 126 17.32 2.69 5.13
C LYS A 126 16.36 1.62 4.61
N GLU A 127 15.47 1.14 5.45
CA GLU A 127 14.49 0.11 5.12
C GLU A 127 13.54 0.56 4.00
N TRP A 128 13.08 1.82 4.05
CA TRP A 128 12.27 2.38 2.98
C TRP A 128 13.03 2.41 1.66
N ARG A 129 14.28 2.90 1.65
CA ARG A 129 15.11 2.97 0.45
C ARG A 129 15.37 1.59 -0.15
N ASP A 130 15.67 0.61 0.69
CA ASP A 130 15.87 -0.78 0.28
C ASP A 130 14.58 -1.34 -0.38
N GLN A 131 13.41 -1.09 0.20
CA GLN A 131 12.11 -1.52 -0.35
C GLN A 131 11.79 -0.86 -1.70
N MET A 132 12.23 0.38 -1.90
CA MET A 132 12.07 1.11 -3.17
C MET A 132 13.13 0.75 -4.22
N GLY A 133 14.13 -0.07 -3.86
CA GLY A 133 15.24 -0.42 -4.75
C GLY A 133 16.16 0.76 -5.07
N LEU A 134 16.25 1.75 -4.17
CA LEU A 134 17.08 2.93 -4.36
C LEU A 134 18.55 2.63 -4.05
N PRO A 135 19.48 2.88 -4.98
CA PRO A 135 20.90 2.71 -4.72
C PRO A 135 21.40 3.61 -3.58
N GLU A 136 22.50 3.23 -2.94
CA GLU A 136 23.17 4.07 -1.96
C GLU A 136 23.72 5.35 -2.62
N GLY A 137 23.57 6.49 -1.96
CA GLY A 137 24.02 7.79 -2.46
C GLY A 137 23.11 8.45 -3.52
N GLU A 138 22.28 7.68 -4.22
CA GLU A 138 21.35 8.21 -5.23
C GLU A 138 20.11 8.87 -4.60
N ALA A 139 19.62 9.96 -5.20
CA ALA A 139 18.45 10.69 -4.70
C ALA A 139 18.53 11.03 -3.20
N ALA A 140 19.68 11.52 -2.72
CA ALA A 140 19.93 11.76 -1.30
C ALA A 140 18.94 12.72 -0.62
N GLY A 141 18.31 13.62 -1.38
CA GLY A 141 17.28 14.54 -0.89
C GLY A 141 15.90 13.90 -0.69
N VAL A 142 15.69 12.69 -1.19
CA VAL A 142 14.53 11.86 -0.86
C VAL A 142 14.84 11.14 0.45
N PRO A 143 13.83 10.92 1.31
CA PRO A 143 14.01 10.18 2.54
C PRO A 143 14.77 8.86 2.41
#